data_AF-A0A838F136-F1
#
_entry.id   AF-A0A838F136-F1
#
_cell.length_a   1.000
_cell.length_b   1.000
_cell.length_c   1.000
_cell.angle_alpha   90.00
_cell.angle_beta   90.00
_cell.angle_gamma   90.00
#
_symmetry.space_group_name_H-M   'P 1'
#
loop_
_entity.id
_entity.type
_entity.pdbx_description
1 polymer ?
#
loop_
_entity_poly.entity_id
_entity_poly.type
_entity_poly.pdbx_seq_one_letter_code
_entity_poly.pdbx_strand_id
1 'polypeptide(L)'
;MRLVLILLSFSALSAQALEVVKFEGKKTIELRIVRAEPESFETYSLINHNGREMILVCANNRVYDNNAKAFIECRNYYNEIAGNFTLESNQACLDLGKFIENVHSAISEEHPFVITLSTKNVKVEKILYPKVDPYTDTGEVKDLLPKPIVREKKMPAKVLVKKPLA
;
A
#
# COMPACT_ATOMS: atom_id res chain seq x y z
N MET A 1 6.22 57.73 43.61
CA MET A 1 5.46 57.66 42.34
C MET A 1 6.29 57.42 41.08
N ARG A 2 7.55 57.86 40.98
CA ARG A 2 8.37 57.68 39.75
C ARG A 2 8.86 56.24 39.50
N LEU A 3 9.05 55.43 40.55
CA LEU A 3 9.56 54.05 40.43
C LEU A 3 8.53 53.08 39.81
N VAL A 4 7.24 53.32 40.04
CA VAL A 4 6.14 52.46 39.56
C VAL A 4 5.95 52.59 38.05
N LEU A 5 6.18 53.77 37.48
CA LEU A 5 6.12 53.96 36.02
C LEU A 5 7.24 53.22 35.27
N ILE A 6 8.41 53.06 35.89
CA ILE A 6 9.55 52.37 35.26
C ILE A 6 9.34 50.85 35.26
N LEU A 7 8.68 50.29 36.28
CA LEU A 7 8.34 48.86 36.28
C LEU A 7 7.25 48.50 35.26
N LEU A 8 6.29 49.40 35.00
CA LEU A 8 5.22 49.19 34.02
C LEU A 8 5.71 49.23 32.56
N SER A 9 6.78 49.95 32.25
CA SER A 9 7.34 50.02 30.89
C SER A 9 8.14 48.77 30.49
N PHE A 10 8.66 47.99 31.45
CA PHE A 10 9.38 46.74 31.15
C PHE A 10 8.45 45.55 30.83
N SER A 11 7.20 45.56 31.29
CA SER A 11 6.22 44.51 30.97
C SER A 11 5.74 44.52 29.50
N ALA A 12 5.89 45.64 28.79
CA ALA A 12 5.42 45.80 27.41
C ALA A 12 6.35 45.18 26.34
N LEU A 13 7.58 44.80 26.70
CA LEU A 13 8.55 44.22 25.75
C LEU A 13 8.44 42.71 25.58
N SER A 14 7.50 42.06 26.29
CA SER A 14 7.28 40.60 26.23
C SER A 14 6.34 40.19 25.10
N ALA A 15 5.87 41.13 24.27
CA ALA A 15 5.14 40.82 23.04
C ALA A 15 6.13 40.26 22.00
N GLN A 16 6.64 39.06 22.28
CA GLN A 16 7.32 38.27 21.28
C GLN A 16 6.31 38.05 20.16
N ALA A 17 6.58 38.66 19.01
CA ALA A 17 5.92 38.30 17.77
C ALA A 17 6.14 36.80 17.62
N LEU A 18 5.10 36.02 17.90
CA LEU A 18 5.06 34.61 17.55
C LEU A 18 5.09 34.63 16.03
N GLU A 19 6.27 34.52 15.43
CA GLU A 19 6.39 34.17 14.03
C GLU A 19 5.68 32.82 13.91
N VAL A 20 4.41 32.89 13.51
CA VAL A 20 3.70 31.73 12.99
C VAL A 20 4.45 31.41 11.71
N VAL A 21 5.50 30.61 11.85
CA VAL A 21 6.15 29.95 10.73
C VAL A 21 5.03 29.16 10.09
N LYS A 22 4.47 29.72 9.01
CA LYS A 22 3.49 29.02 8.19
C LYS A 22 4.23 27.82 7.67
N PHE A 23 3.98 26.67 8.31
CA PHE A 23 4.52 25.42 7.86
C PHE A 23 3.92 25.20 6.47
N GLU A 24 4.70 25.48 5.42
CA GLU A 24 4.31 25.15 4.06
C GLU A 24 4.33 23.63 3.98
N GLY A 25 3.18 23.03 4.30
CA GLY A 25 2.99 21.59 4.28
C GLY A 25 3.44 21.03 2.92
N LYS A 26 4.14 19.90 2.96
CA LYS A 26 4.59 19.24 1.73
C LYS A 26 3.39 19.01 0.81
N LYS A 27 3.48 19.50 -0.42
CA LYS A 27 2.44 19.36 -1.45
C LYS A 27 2.26 17.91 -1.91
N THR A 28 3.32 17.12 -1.77
CA THR A 28 3.36 15.71 -2.13
C THR A 28 4.03 14.88 -1.04
N ILE A 29 3.60 13.63 -0.91
CA ILE A 29 4.16 12.63 0.01
C ILE A 29 4.62 11.46 -0.84
N GLU A 30 5.88 11.06 -0.70
CA GLU A 30 6.42 9.86 -1.34
C GLU A 30 6.47 8.72 -0.33
N LEU A 31 5.85 7.60 -0.69
CA LEU A 31 5.75 6.40 0.12
C LEU A 31 6.56 5.29 -0.56
N ARG A 32 7.64 4.84 0.10
CA ARG A 32 8.36 3.62 -0.30
C ARG A 32 7.76 2.43 0.41
N ILE A 33 7.00 1.62 -0.32
CA ILE A 33 6.33 0.40 0.17
C ILE A 33 7.28 -0.77 0.04
N VAL A 34 7.64 -1.36 1.17
CA VAL A 34 8.63 -2.44 1.25
C VAL A 34 7.98 -3.80 1.48
N ARG A 35 6.67 -3.82 1.76
CA ARG A 35 5.84 -5.02 1.79
C ARG A 35 4.43 -4.68 1.34
N ALA A 36 3.85 -5.51 0.50
CA ALA A 36 2.42 -5.45 0.21
C ALA A 36 1.86 -6.86 0.26
N GLU A 37 0.73 -7.05 0.93
CA GLU A 37 0.12 -8.38 1.10
C GLU A 37 -1.34 -8.33 0.65
N PRO A 38 -1.81 -9.36 -0.07
CA PRO A 38 -3.24 -9.50 -0.33
C PRO A 38 -3.96 -9.82 0.97
N GLU A 39 -5.04 -9.09 1.24
CA GLU A 39 -5.94 -9.39 2.33
C GLU A 39 -7.23 -10.04 1.78
N SER A 40 -8.39 -9.73 2.37
CA SER A 40 -9.68 -10.27 1.96
C SER A 40 -10.44 -9.28 1.08
N PHE A 41 -11.22 -9.81 0.14
CA PHE A 41 -12.19 -9.02 -0.63
C PHE A 41 -11.57 -7.84 -1.41
N GLU A 42 -10.45 -8.01 -2.10
CA GLU A 42 -9.80 -6.93 -2.88
C GLU A 42 -9.29 -5.75 -2.02
N THR A 43 -8.92 -6.02 -0.76
CA THR A 43 -8.06 -5.13 0.03
C THR A 43 -6.63 -5.64 0.04
N TYR A 44 -5.68 -4.72 0.17
CA TYR A 44 -4.25 -5.04 0.21
C TYR A 44 -3.58 -4.19 1.29
N SER A 45 -2.87 -4.83 2.22
CA SER A 45 -2.05 -4.14 3.20
C SER A 45 -0.77 -3.67 2.52
N LEU A 46 -0.42 -2.39 2.74
CA LEU A 46 0.79 -1.74 2.23
C LEU A 46 1.62 -1.24 3.41
N ILE A 47 2.83 -1.75 3.58
CA ILE A 47 3.72 -1.35 4.67
C ILE A 47 4.91 -0.60 4.09
N ASN A 48 5.13 0.64 4.56
CA ASN A 48 6.27 1.43 4.13
C ASN A 48 7.57 1.10 4.90
N HIS A 49 8.69 1.63 4.42
CA HIS A 49 10.01 1.47 5.05
C HIS A 49 10.08 1.93 6.53
N ASN A 50 9.12 2.72 7.01
CA ASN A 50 9.04 3.14 8.40
C ASN A 50 8.11 2.24 9.24
N GLY A 51 7.66 1.11 8.70
CA GLY A 51 6.73 0.19 9.35
C GLY A 51 5.31 0.73 9.47
N ARG A 52 4.95 1.80 8.73
CA ARG A 52 3.57 2.31 8.73
C ARG A 52 2.73 1.53 7.75
N GLU A 53 1.61 1.04 8.25
CA GLU A 53 0.60 0.33 7.50
C GLU A 53 -0.42 1.29 6.87
N MET A 54 -0.82 0.95 5.65
CA MET A 54 -1.81 1.62 4.84
C MET A 54 -2.63 0.53 4.14
N ILE A 55 -3.84 0.87 3.72
CA ILE A 55 -4.73 -0.12 3.09
C ILE A 55 -5.12 0.40 1.71
N LEU A 56 -4.85 -0.40 0.67
CA LEU A 56 -5.39 -0.19 -0.66
C LEU A 56 -6.76 -0.85 -0.74
N VAL A 57 -7.76 -0.08 -1.14
CA VAL A 57 -9.16 -0.52 -1.25
C VAL A 57 -9.65 -0.23 -2.65
N CYS A 58 -10.09 -1.27 -3.38
CA CYS A 58 -10.72 -1.10 -4.68
C CYS A 58 -12.18 -0.62 -4.57
N ALA A 59 -12.69 0.00 -5.62
CA ALA A 59 -14.00 0.66 -5.62
C ALA A 59 -15.13 -0.36 -5.41
N ASN A 60 -16.20 0.09 -4.74
CA ASN A 60 -17.40 -0.70 -4.44
C ASN A 60 -17.15 -1.96 -3.58
N ASN A 61 -16.09 -1.94 -2.76
CA ASN A 61 -15.80 -3.01 -1.81
C ASN A 61 -16.71 -2.96 -0.58
N ARG A 62 -17.91 -3.54 -0.69
CA ARG A 62 -18.95 -3.52 0.36
C ARG A 62 -18.53 -4.06 1.73
N VAL A 63 -17.45 -4.85 1.78
CA VAL A 63 -16.95 -5.42 3.04
C VAL A 63 -16.13 -4.39 3.81
N TYR A 64 -15.31 -3.60 3.10
CA TYR A 64 -14.47 -2.57 3.71
C TYR A 64 -15.18 -1.20 3.76
N ASP A 65 -15.67 -0.72 2.61
CA ASP A 65 -16.37 0.57 2.46
C ASP A 65 -17.22 0.61 1.18
N ASN A 66 -18.35 1.30 1.21
CA ASN A 66 -19.20 1.50 0.03
C ASN A 66 -18.73 2.65 -0.88
N ASN A 67 -17.42 2.94 -0.89
CA ASN A 67 -16.88 4.03 -1.69
C ASN A 67 -16.93 3.72 -3.18
N ALA A 68 -17.44 4.66 -3.98
CA ALA A 68 -17.50 4.52 -5.43
C ALA A 68 -16.12 4.62 -6.11
N LYS A 69 -15.09 5.05 -5.39
CA LYS A 69 -13.72 5.20 -5.90
C LYS A 69 -12.76 4.31 -5.13
N ALA A 70 -11.73 3.83 -5.83
CA ALA A 70 -10.61 3.17 -5.19
C ALA A 70 -9.74 4.21 -4.46
N PHE A 71 -9.15 3.83 -3.32
CA PHE A 71 -8.30 4.72 -2.52
C PHE A 71 -7.21 3.97 -1.75
N ILE A 72 -6.20 4.72 -1.32
CA ILE A 72 -5.24 4.30 -0.30
C ILE A 72 -5.58 5.01 1.00
N GLU A 73 -5.98 4.25 2.02
CA GLU A 73 -6.19 4.74 3.37
C GLU A 73 -4.85 4.85 4.08
N CYS A 74 -4.47 6.07 4.46
CA CYS A 74 -3.30 6.34 5.25
C CYS A 74 -3.69 6.51 6.71
N ARG A 75 -3.01 5.80 7.62
CA ARG A 75 -3.21 5.92 9.06
C ARG A 75 -2.05 6.65 9.73
N ASN A 76 -2.35 7.36 10.81
CA ASN A 76 -1.36 8.04 11.63
C ASN A 76 -0.73 7.05 12.64
N TYR A 77 0.19 7.55 13.47
CA TYR A 77 0.86 6.75 14.50
C TYR A 77 -0.12 6.17 15.55
N TYR A 78 -1.25 6.83 15.78
CA TYR A 78 -2.30 6.41 16.70
C TYR A 78 -3.33 5.48 16.03
N ASN A 79 -3.05 4.98 14.82
CA ASN A 79 -3.94 4.13 14.03
C ASN A 79 -5.27 4.82 13.63
N GLU A 80 -5.33 6.15 13.66
CA GLU A 80 -6.46 6.91 13.16
C GLU A 80 -6.29 7.23 11.67
N ILE A 81 -7.41 7.29 10.94
CA ILE A 81 -7.41 7.61 9.52
C ILE A 81 -6.92 9.05 9.34
N ALA A 82 -5.75 9.20 8.72
CA ALA A 82 -5.17 10.49 8.38
C ALA A 82 -5.67 11.01 7.03
N GLY A 83 -6.05 10.12 6.11
CA GLY A 83 -6.68 10.49 4.84
C GLY A 83 -6.80 9.35 3.84
N ASN A 84 -7.76 9.48 2.94
CA ASN A 84 -8.06 8.50 1.89
C ASN A 84 -7.68 9.09 0.53
N PHE A 85 -6.56 8.66 -0.04
CA PHE A 85 -6.04 9.18 -1.29
C PHE A 85 -6.67 8.43 -2.46
N THR A 86 -7.51 9.12 -3.22
CA THR A 86 -8.26 8.50 -4.32
C THR A 86 -7.36 8.16 -5.51
N LEU A 87 -7.60 7.01 -6.12
CA LEU A 87 -7.01 6.64 -7.41
C LEU A 87 -7.86 7.22 -8.55
N GLU A 88 -7.25 7.43 -9.71
CA GLU A 88 -7.93 7.94 -10.90
C GLU A 88 -8.96 6.96 -11.46
N SER A 89 -8.68 5.66 -11.37
CA SER A 89 -9.51 4.59 -11.92
C SER A 89 -9.50 3.35 -11.02
N ASN A 90 -10.63 2.66 -10.94
CA ASN A 90 -10.70 1.36 -10.28
C ASN A 90 -9.86 0.30 -11.00
N GLN A 91 -9.69 0.41 -12.32
CA GLN A 91 -8.86 -0.52 -13.08
C GLN A 91 -7.42 -0.49 -12.59
N ALA A 92 -6.89 0.70 -12.26
CA ALA A 92 -5.56 0.84 -11.70
C ALA A 92 -5.41 0.14 -10.34
N CYS A 93 -6.48 0.12 -9.52
CA CYS A 93 -6.48 -0.63 -8.27
C CYS A 93 -6.44 -2.14 -8.52
N LEU A 94 -7.28 -2.63 -9.43
CA LEU A 94 -7.35 -4.06 -9.76
C LEU A 94 -6.05 -4.57 -10.39
N ASP A 95 -5.43 -3.79 -11.27
CA ASP A 95 -4.16 -4.14 -11.89
C ASP A 95 -3.02 -4.16 -10.87
N LEU A 96 -2.99 -3.17 -9.97
CA LEU A 96 -2.04 -3.16 -8.85
C LEU A 96 -2.25 -4.34 -7.91
N GLY A 97 -3.51 -4.66 -7.60
CA GLY A 97 -3.88 -5.81 -6.77
C GLY A 97 -3.39 -7.14 -7.35
N LYS A 98 -3.68 -7.39 -8.63
CA LYS A 98 -3.16 -8.57 -9.35
C LYS A 98 -1.63 -8.62 -9.36
N PHE A 99 -0.97 -7.48 -9.50
CA PHE A 99 0.48 -7.44 -9.44
C PHE A 99 0.97 -7.85 -8.03
N ILE A 100 0.38 -7.29 -6.97
CA ILE A 100 0.69 -7.66 -5.57
C ILE A 100 0.48 -9.17 -5.36
N GLU A 101 -0.64 -9.73 -5.79
CA GLU A 101 -0.90 -11.17 -5.68
C GLU A 101 0.19 -12.05 -6.31
N ASN A 102 0.80 -11.59 -7.40
CA ASN A 102 1.85 -12.34 -8.10
C ASN A 102 3.25 -12.15 -7.51
N VAL A 103 3.56 -11.00 -6.92
CA VAL A 103 4.94 -10.66 -6.51
C VAL A 103 5.11 -10.29 -5.05
N HIS A 104 4.09 -10.49 -4.20
CA HIS A 104 4.12 -10.00 -2.82
C HIS A 104 5.38 -10.42 -2.04
N SER A 105 5.91 -11.61 -2.31
CA SER A 105 7.13 -12.16 -1.71
C SER A 105 8.43 -11.48 -2.17
N ALA A 106 8.43 -10.84 -3.33
CA ALA A 106 9.60 -10.17 -3.92
C ALA A 106 9.68 -8.68 -3.57
N ILE A 107 8.62 -8.11 -2.99
CA ILE A 107 8.61 -6.71 -2.53
C ILE A 107 9.50 -6.60 -1.29
N SER A 108 10.46 -5.68 -1.33
CA SER A 108 11.45 -5.52 -0.28
C SER A 108 12.01 -4.10 -0.23
N GLU A 109 12.97 -3.83 0.65
CA GLU A 109 13.69 -2.55 0.68
C GLU A 109 14.50 -2.29 -0.59
N GLU A 110 15.03 -3.35 -1.21
CA GLU A 110 15.78 -3.31 -2.47
C GLU A 110 14.85 -3.16 -3.68
N HIS A 111 13.65 -3.72 -3.58
CA HIS A 111 12.62 -3.68 -4.62
C HIS A 111 11.28 -3.14 -4.09
N PRO A 112 11.21 -1.84 -3.74
CA PRO A 112 9.98 -1.25 -3.19
C PRO A 112 9.03 -0.76 -4.28
N PHE A 113 7.75 -0.63 -3.96
CA PHE A 113 6.91 0.33 -4.70
C PHE A 113 7.25 1.74 -4.26
N VAL A 114 7.11 2.68 -5.19
CA VAL A 114 7.13 4.11 -4.85
C VAL A 114 5.80 4.72 -5.25
N ILE A 115 5.03 5.11 -4.25
CA ILE A 115 3.71 5.73 -4.41
C ILE A 115 3.82 7.21 -4.06
N THR A 116 3.46 8.09 -4.99
CA THR A 116 3.42 9.54 -4.76
C THR A 116 1.98 9.98 -4.55
N LEU A 117 1.73 10.66 -3.43
CA LEU A 117 0.43 11.18 -3.04
C LEU A 117 0.41 12.70 -3.10
N SER A 118 -0.69 13.27 -3.59
CA SER A 118 -0.99 14.71 -3.57
C SER A 118 -1.74 15.07 -2.30
N THR A 119 -1.17 15.91 -1.44
CA THR A 119 -1.91 16.44 -0.28
C THR A 119 -2.91 17.52 -0.69
N LYS A 120 -2.64 18.22 -1.81
CA LYS A 120 -3.52 19.27 -2.34
C LYS A 120 -4.83 18.71 -2.87
N ASN A 121 -4.75 17.61 -3.64
CA ASN A 121 -5.91 17.05 -4.33
C ASN A 121 -6.44 15.77 -3.68
N VAL A 122 -5.76 15.26 -2.64
CA VAL A 122 -6.07 14.00 -1.95
C VAL A 122 -6.19 12.84 -2.95
N LYS A 123 -5.15 12.70 -3.77
CA LYS A 123 -5.07 11.74 -4.88
C LYS A 123 -3.74 11.01 -4.90
N VAL A 124 -3.76 9.79 -5.42
CA VAL A 124 -2.54 9.10 -5.86
C VAL A 124 -2.11 9.72 -7.20
N GLU A 125 -0.94 10.34 -7.24
CA GLU A 125 -0.41 10.97 -8.47
C GLU A 125 0.38 9.98 -9.32
N LYS A 126 1.09 9.06 -8.67
CA LYS A 126 2.01 8.15 -9.36
C LYS A 126 2.23 6.88 -8.56
N ILE A 127 2.31 5.76 -9.27
CA ILE A 127 2.70 4.45 -8.72
C ILE A 127 3.83 3.92 -9.58
N LEU A 128 4.99 3.69 -8.97
CA LEU A 128 6.12 3.02 -9.57
C LEU A 128 6.20 1.61 -9.01
N TYR A 129 6.10 0.63 -9.91
CA TYR A 129 6.20 -0.78 -9.59
C TYR A 129 7.66 -1.17 -9.29
N PRO A 130 7.89 -2.13 -8.38
CA PRO A 130 9.21 -2.68 -8.13
C PRO A 130 9.75 -3.34 -9.40
N LYS A 131 11.08 -3.24 -9.60
CA LYS A 131 11.79 -3.88 -10.72
C LYS A 131 12.02 -5.36 -10.42
N VAL A 132 10.94 -6.11 -10.29
CA VAL A 132 10.94 -7.57 -10.12
C VAL A 132 10.35 -8.19 -11.36
N ASP A 133 10.93 -9.30 -11.83
CA ASP A 133 10.34 -10.06 -12.92
C ASP A 133 9.27 -11.00 -12.32
N PRO A 134 7.97 -10.74 -12.54
CA PRO A 134 6.91 -11.56 -11.97
C PRO A 134 6.84 -12.98 -12.55
N TYR A 135 7.59 -13.27 -13.62
CA TYR A 135 7.51 -14.53 -14.34
C TYR A 135 8.76 -15.41 -14.21
N THR A 136 9.76 -14.99 -13.44
CA THR A 136 11.00 -15.76 -13.29
C THR A 136 11.27 -16.07 -11.83
N ASP A 137 11.02 -17.32 -11.42
CA ASP A 137 11.50 -17.80 -10.13
C ASP A 137 13.03 -18.03 -10.15
N THR A 138 13.63 -18.15 -11.35
CA THR A 138 15.06 -18.49 -11.54
C THR A 138 15.83 -17.60 -12.53
N GLY A 139 15.14 -16.73 -13.29
CA GLY A 139 15.72 -15.96 -14.39
C GLY A 139 16.06 -16.79 -15.64
N GLU A 140 15.65 -18.07 -15.70
CA GLU A 140 15.97 -18.94 -16.82
C GLU A 140 14.96 -18.78 -17.98
N VAL A 141 15.46 -18.73 -19.21
CA VAL A 141 14.65 -18.59 -20.45
C VAL A 141 13.57 -19.69 -20.58
N LYS A 142 13.78 -20.84 -19.93
CA LYS A 142 12.82 -21.96 -19.90
C LYS A 142 11.50 -21.61 -19.20
N ASP A 143 11.51 -20.62 -18.28
CA ASP A 143 10.33 -20.18 -17.55
C ASP A 143 9.37 -19.36 -18.45
N LEU A 144 9.87 -18.82 -19.56
CA LEU A 144 9.10 -18.12 -20.60
C LEU A 144 8.50 -19.07 -21.66
N LEU A 145 8.85 -20.35 -21.64
CA LEU A 145 8.34 -21.33 -22.61
C LEU A 145 7.00 -21.92 -22.13
N PRO A 146 6.05 -22.19 -23.05
CA PRO A 146 4.77 -22.79 -22.69
C PRO A 146 4.98 -24.12 -21.97
N LYS A 147 4.44 -24.23 -20.75
CA LYS A 147 4.55 -25.45 -19.94
C LYS A 147 3.95 -26.63 -20.71
N PRO A 148 4.64 -27.78 -20.78
CA PRO A 148 4.11 -28.95 -21.47
C PRO A 148 2.80 -29.37 -20.80
N ILE A 149 1.75 -29.56 -21.62
CA ILE A 149 0.45 -30.06 -21.15
C ILE A 149 0.69 -31.44 -20.56
N VAL A 150 0.72 -31.53 -19.23
CA VAL A 150 0.75 -32.80 -18.51
C VAL A 150 -0.60 -33.46 -18.73
N ARG A 151 -0.71 -34.30 -19.77
CA ARG A 151 -1.85 -35.20 -19.89
C ARG A 151 -1.74 -36.17 -18.72
N GLU A 152 -2.61 -36.03 -17.73
CA GLU A 152 -2.72 -36.98 -16.63
C GLU A 152 -2.75 -38.39 -17.20
N LYS A 153 -1.71 -39.18 -16.92
CA LYS A 153 -1.75 -40.62 -17.20
C LYS A 153 -2.88 -41.17 -16.36
N LYS A 154 -4.02 -41.50 -16.99
CA LYS A 154 -5.08 -42.29 -16.37
C LYS A 154 -4.43 -43.48 -15.68
N MET A 155 -4.43 -43.49 -14.35
CA MET A 155 -3.95 -44.64 -13.59
C MET A 155 -4.81 -45.83 -14.00
N PRO A 156 -4.21 -46.99 -14.34
CA PRO A 156 -4.99 -48.17 -14.66
C PRO A 156 -5.81 -48.56 -13.43
N ALA A 157 -7.11 -48.76 -13.65
CA ALA A 157 -8.03 -49.16 -12.61
C ALA A 157 -7.51 -50.43 -11.93
N LYS A 158 -7.31 -50.37 -10.60
CA LYS A 158 -6.97 -51.55 -9.80
C LYS A 158 -8.09 -52.58 -9.95
N VAL A 159 -7.77 -53.71 -10.58
CA VAL A 159 -8.66 -54.87 -10.64
C VAL A 159 -8.80 -55.43 -9.22
N LEU A 160 -9.98 -55.26 -8.63
CA LEU A 160 -10.36 -55.88 -7.36
C LEU A 160 -10.51 -57.40 -7.56
N VAL A 161 -9.48 -58.15 -7.18
CA VAL A 161 -9.56 -59.61 -7.09
C VAL A 161 -10.40 -59.96 -5.87
N LYS A 162 -11.63 -60.44 -6.09
CA LYS A 162 -12.47 -61.00 -5.02
C LYS A 162 -11.84 -62.31 -4.53
N LYS A 163 -11.43 -62.31 -3.27
CA LYS A 163 -10.95 -63.50 -2.56
C LYS A 163 -12.16 -64.41 -2.24
N PRO A 164 -12.14 -65.70 -2.58
CA PRO A 164 -13.22 -66.60 -2.19
C PRO A 164 -13.18 -66.86 -0.67
N LEU A 165 -14.35 -66.84 -0.03
CA LEU A 165 -14.54 -67.27 1.35
C LEU A 165 -14.36 -68.80 1.42
N ALA A 166 -13.50 -69.25 2.32
CA ALA A 166 -13.43 -70.62 2.80
C ALA A 166 -14.30 -70.76 4.06
#